data_AF-X1IGZ5-F1
#
_entry.id   AF-X1IGZ5-F1
#
_cell.length_a   1.000
_cell.length_b   1.000
_cell.length_c   1.000
_cell.angle_alpha   90.00
_cell.angle_beta   90.00
_cell.angle_gamma   90.00
#
_symmetry.space_group_name_H-M   'P 1'
#
loop_
_entity.id
_entity.type
_entity.pdbx_description
1 polymer ?
#
loop_
_entity_poly.entity_id
_entity_poly.type
_entity_poly.pdbx_seq_one_letter_code
_entity_poly.pdbx_strand_id
1 'polypeptide(L)'
;MGWVSPTGHDDPDYRWTNEILAYDEDTETYAYTQSESKFLELILTSPISCDKIQIYANMYFYGNQPVDVDIDLFYDGDWQHLHDGVISGLEWVEKAIGLTKTVSKARVHFNNTAAESG
;
A
#
# COMPACT_ATOMS: atom_id res chain seq x y z
N MET A 1 -9.15 -19.55 5.35
CA MET A 1 -9.20 -18.43 4.38
C MET A 1 -7.82 -17.79 4.33
N GLY A 2 -7.41 -17.26 3.17
CA GLY A 2 -6.06 -16.77 2.92
C GLY A 2 -6.05 -15.29 2.53
N TRP A 3 -4.89 -14.84 2.06
CA TRP A 3 -4.71 -13.48 1.54
C TRP A 3 -5.53 -13.25 0.28
N VAL A 4 -6.06 -12.03 0.13
CA VAL A 4 -6.84 -11.60 -1.03
C VAL A 4 -6.16 -10.36 -1.60
N SER A 5 -5.70 -10.46 -2.83
CA SER A 5 -5.11 -9.35 -3.56
C SER A 5 -6.20 -8.40 -4.08
N PRO A 6 -5.93 -7.08 -4.14
CA PRO A 6 -6.75 -6.14 -4.88
C PRO A 6 -6.94 -6.55 -6.34
N THR A 7 -7.95 -6.01 -7.00
CA THR A 7 -8.27 -6.29 -8.42
C THR A 7 -8.27 -5.05 -9.29
N GLY A 8 -8.02 -3.88 -8.70
CA GLY A 8 -7.99 -2.60 -9.39
C GLY A 8 -7.30 -1.55 -8.55
N HIS A 9 -7.07 -0.38 -9.16
CA HIS A 9 -6.45 0.76 -8.53
C HIS A 9 -7.12 2.06 -8.96
N ASP A 10 -6.85 3.12 -8.21
CA ASP A 10 -7.03 4.51 -8.63
C ASP A 10 -5.75 5.27 -8.23
N ASP A 11 -5.25 6.12 -9.13
CA ASP A 11 -4.11 7.01 -8.88
C ASP A 11 -4.58 8.45 -9.13
N PRO A 12 -5.22 9.08 -8.13
CA PRO A 12 -5.89 10.37 -8.32
C PRO A 12 -4.95 11.50 -8.75
N ASP A 13 -3.67 11.38 -8.40
CA ASP A 13 -2.64 12.38 -8.69
C ASP A 13 -1.82 12.06 -9.94
N TYR A 14 -1.98 10.88 -10.54
CA TYR A 14 -1.18 10.37 -11.67
C TYR A 14 0.33 10.39 -11.36
N ARG A 15 0.72 9.91 -10.18
CA ARG A 15 2.11 9.91 -9.66
C ARG A 15 2.71 8.53 -9.45
N TRP A 16 1.89 7.50 -9.54
CA TRP A 16 2.34 6.13 -9.56
C TRP A 16 2.61 5.68 -10.98
N THR A 17 3.38 4.62 -11.11
CA THR A 17 3.71 4.00 -12.39
C THR A 17 3.64 2.50 -12.20
N ASN A 18 3.08 1.81 -13.19
CA ASN A 18 2.87 0.36 -13.20
C ASN A 18 2.00 -0.12 -12.05
N GLU A 19 0.93 0.60 -11.75
CA GLU A 19 -0.02 0.41 -10.65
C GLU A 19 -0.56 -1.02 -10.56
N ILE A 20 -0.76 -1.67 -11.71
CA ILE A 20 -1.22 -3.06 -11.81
C ILE A 20 -0.24 -4.03 -11.12
N LEU A 21 1.05 -3.71 -11.10
CA LEU A 21 2.09 -4.53 -10.46
C LEU A 21 2.10 -4.40 -8.93
N ALA A 22 1.25 -3.56 -8.33
CA ALA A 22 1.10 -3.51 -6.87
C ALA A 22 0.27 -4.69 -6.31
N TYR A 23 -0.41 -5.44 -7.17
CA TYR A 23 -1.35 -6.50 -6.79
C TYR A 23 -1.34 -7.68 -7.77
N ASP A 24 -0.22 -7.92 -8.46
CA ASP A 24 -0.05 -9.01 -9.44
C ASP A 24 0.47 -10.32 -8.82
N GLU A 25 0.66 -10.35 -7.51
CA GLU A 25 1.17 -11.49 -6.72
C GLU A 25 2.63 -11.89 -7.03
N ASP A 26 3.41 -10.99 -7.63
CA ASP A 26 4.82 -11.19 -7.92
C ASP A 26 5.70 -10.16 -7.18
N THR A 27 6.63 -10.64 -6.35
CA THR A 27 7.54 -9.78 -5.58
C THR A 27 8.76 -9.31 -6.40
N GLU A 28 8.92 -9.78 -7.63
CA GLU A 28 9.98 -9.33 -8.56
C GLU A 28 9.53 -8.14 -9.44
N THR A 29 8.23 -7.89 -9.53
CA THR A 29 7.62 -6.72 -10.18
C THR A 29 7.13 -5.72 -9.13
N TYR A 30 6.91 -4.46 -9.53
CA TYR A 30 6.48 -3.43 -8.60
C TYR A 30 5.85 -2.21 -9.28
N ALA A 31 4.86 -1.63 -8.61
CA ALA A 31 4.47 -0.24 -8.82
C ALA A 31 5.44 0.68 -8.06
N TYR A 32 5.66 1.89 -8.56
CA TYR A 32 6.52 2.86 -7.87
C TYR A 32 6.05 4.29 -8.05
N THR A 33 6.53 5.16 -7.17
CA THR A 33 6.35 6.62 -7.23
C THR A 33 7.68 7.30 -6.91
N GLN A 34 7.88 8.49 -7.48
CA GLN A 34 8.94 9.42 -7.13
C GLN A 34 8.40 10.63 -6.36
N SER A 35 7.11 10.66 -6.05
CA SER A 35 6.46 11.77 -5.34
C SER A 35 6.04 11.31 -3.96
N GLU A 36 6.37 12.11 -2.95
CA GLU A 36 5.95 11.90 -1.57
C GLU A 36 4.48 12.27 -1.40
N SER A 37 3.81 11.69 -0.40
CA SER A 37 2.44 12.07 -0.03
C SER A 37 1.39 11.88 -1.13
N LYS A 38 1.62 10.93 -2.06
CA LYS A 38 0.72 10.60 -3.16
C LYS A 38 0.14 9.21 -3.01
N PHE A 39 -1.18 9.15 -2.85
CA PHE A 39 -1.88 7.90 -2.61
C PHE A 39 -2.05 7.10 -3.89
N LEU A 40 -1.73 5.81 -3.79
CA LEU A 40 -2.28 4.78 -4.65
C LEU A 40 -3.45 4.13 -3.91
N GLU A 41 -4.66 4.23 -4.45
CA GLU A 41 -5.80 3.47 -3.96
C GLU A 41 -5.80 2.08 -4.59
N LEU A 42 -6.04 1.05 -3.77
CA LEU A 42 -6.17 -0.35 -4.16
C LEU A 42 -7.58 -0.83 -3.85
N ILE A 43 -8.24 -1.43 -4.84
CA ILE A 43 -9.68 -1.69 -4.84
C ILE A 43 -9.95 -3.19 -4.92
N LEU A 44 -10.77 -3.70 -4.00
CA LEU A 44 -11.29 -5.06 -4.05
C LEU A 44 -12.54 -5.13 -4.92
N THR A 45 -12.72 -6.25 -5.64
CA THR A 45 -13.95 -6.53 -6.42
C THR A 45 -15.20 -6.50 -5.54
N SER A 46 -15.10 -6.98 -4.30
CA SER A 46 -16.16 -6.89 -3.30
C SER A 46 -15.56 -6.70 -1.90
N PRO A 47 -16.24 -6.00 -0.98
CA PRO A 47 -15.76 -5.86 0.39
C PRO A 47 -15.59 -7.22 1.07
N ILE A 48 -14.55 -7.38 1.88
CA ILE A 48 -14.24 -8.63 2.59
C ILE A 48 -14.12 -8.41 4.09
N SER A 49 -14.39 -9.48 4.85
CA SER A 49 -14.11 -9.54 6.28
C SER A 49 -12.60 -9.65 6.50
N CYS A 50 -11.98 -8.58 6.97
CA CYS A 50 -10.54 -8.41 7.07
C CYS A 50 -10.12 -8.02 8.49
N ASP A 51 -9.09 -8.64 9.05
CA ASP A 51 -8.50 -8.32 10.35
C ASP A 51 -7.04 -7.85 10.25
N LYS A 52 -6.42 -7.98 9.07
CA LYS A 52 -5.07 -7.50 8.77
C LYS A 52 -4.83 -7.34 7.28
N ILE A 53 -3.88 -6.48 6.94
CA ILE A 53 -3.31 -6.37 5.59
C ILE A 53 -1.85 -6.82 5.61
N GLN A 54 -1.29 -7.07 4.44
CA GLN A 54 0.14 -7.24 4.25
C GLN A 54 0.62 -6.34 3.11
N ILE A 55 1.85 -5.84 3.22
CA ILE A 55 2.51 -5.00 2.21
C ILE A 55 3.93 -5.51 1.99
N TYR A 56 4.39 -5.46 0.74
CA TYR A 56 5.77 -5.73 0.34
C TYR A 56 6.25 -4.50 -0.44
N ALA A 57 7.10 -3.69 0.18
CA ALA A 57 7.61 -2.47 -0.44
C ALA A 57 9.02 -2.17 0.07
N ASN A 58 9.76 -1.34 -0.66
CA ASN A 58 11.07 -0.87 -0.24
C ASN A 58 11.43 0.45 -0.93
N MET A 59 12.43 1.14 -0.39
CA MET A 59 13.04 2.29 -1.06
C MET A 59 14.18 1.81 -1.97
N TYR A 60 14.00 1.90 -3.28
CA TYR A 60 14.97 1.37 -4.25
C TYR A 60 16.28 2.19 -4.33
N PHE A 61 16.18 3.52 -4.30
CA PHE A 61 17.27 4.43 -4.70
C PHE A 61 18.54 4.35 -3.84
N TYR A 62 18.45 3.81 -2.62
CA TYR A 62 19.58 3.62 -1.72
C TYR A 62 19.93 2.13 -1.51
N GLY A 63 19.68 1.29 -2.52
CA GLY A 63 20.05 -0.13 -2.49
C GLY A 63 19.09 -0.97 -1.64
N ASN A 64 17.79 -0.77 -1.84
CA ASN A 64 16.70 -1.50 -1.18
C ASN A 64 16.69 -1.34 0.35
N GLN A 65 16.25 -0.16 0.80
CA GLN A 65 16.14 0.20 2.22
C GLN A 65 14.70 0.06 2.73
N PRO A 66 14.51 0.03 4.08
CA PRO A 66 13.21 0.31 4.69
C PRO A 66 12.56 1.57 4.12
N VAL A 67 11.23 1.59 4.07
CA VAL A 67 10.45 2.70 3.49
C VAL A 67 9.43 3.19 4.51
N ASP A 68 9.24 4.52 4.57
CA ASP A 68 8.24 5.15 5.42
C ASP A 68 6.92 5.24 4.65
N VAL A 69 5.89 4.59 5.19
CA VAL A 69 4.59 4.41 4.53
C VAL A 69 3.47 4.86 5.45
N ASP A 70 2.44 5.42 4.84
CA ASP A 70 1.16 5.66 5.50
C ASP A 70 0.06 4.91 4.73
N ILE A 71 -0.75 4.19 5.51
CA ILE A 71 -1.74 3.24 5.06
C ILE A 71 -3.08 3.58 5.70
N ASP A 72 -4.09 3.76 4.85
CA ASP A 72 -5.49 3.87 5.26
C ASP A 72 -6.32 2.74 4.66
N LEU A 73 -7.39 2.37 5.35
CA LEU A 73 -8.38 1.40 4.89
C LEU A 73 -9.76 2.07 4.76
N PHE A 74 -10.51 1.69 3.73
CA PHE A 74 -11.89 2.13 3.57
C PHE A 74 -12.86 1.12 4.15
N TYR A 75 -13.52 1.48 5.24
CA TYR A 75 -14.60 0.73 5.88
C TYR A 75 -15.54 1.68 6.63
N ASP A 76 -16.74 1.23 6.97
CA ASP A 76 -17.77 2.05 7.64
C ASP A 76 -18.11 3.37 6.90
N GLY A 77 -17.83 3.42 5.58
CA GLY A 77 -18.15 4.55 4.70
C GLY A 77 -17.10 5.66 4.64
N ASP A 78 -15.94 5.49 5.26
CA ASP A 78 -14.87 6.50 5.31
C ASP A 78 -13.47 5.87 5.27
N TRP A 79 -12.44 6.70 5.02
CA TRP A 79 -11.04 6.31 5.18
C TRP A 79 -10.66 6.31 6.65
N GLN A 80 -10.03 5.24 7.09
CA GLN A 80 -9.62 5.03 8.47
C GLN A 80 -8.13 4.74 8.49
N HIS A 81 -7.40 5.53 9.27
CA HIS A 81 -5.96 5.39 9.40
C HIS A 81 -5.58 4.07 10.08
N LEU A 82 -4.58 3.37 9.51
CA LEU A 82 -4.08 2.10 10.02
C LEU A 82 -2.64 2.20 10.53
N HIS A 83 -1.76 2.84 9.76
CA HIS A 83 -0.33 2.85 10.06
C HIS A 83 0.33 4.08 9.43
N ASP A 84 1.22 4.74 10.18
CA ASP A 84 2.16 5.77 9.72
C ASP A 84 3.54 5.40 10.27
N GLY A 85 4.53 5.25 9.38
CA GLY A 85 5.93 5.04 9.74
C GLY A 85 6.64 3.95 8.94
N VAL A 86 7.87 3.66 9.37
CA VAL A 86 8.78 2.76 8.63
C VAL A 86 8.35 1.29 8.69
N ILE A 87 8.35 0.66 7.51
CA ILE A 87 8.30 -0.80 7.34
C ILE A 87 9.65 -1.30 6.81
N SER A 88 9.98 -2.54 7.14
CA SER A 88 11.15 -3.21 6.57
C SER A 88 10.99 -3.40 5.06
N GLY A 89 12.10 -3.28 4.35
CA GLY A 89 12.15 -3.42 2.91
C GLY A 89 12.27 -4.89 2.48
N LEU A 90 11.67 -5.23 1.34
CA LEU A 90 11.81 -6.54 0.68
C LEU A 90 11.35 -7.74 1.51
N GLU A 91 10.34 -7.54 2.37
CA GLU A 91 9.65 -8.62 3.05
C GLU A 91 8.16 -8.30 3.23
N TRP A 92 7.35 -9.34 3.45
CA TRP A 92 5.94 -9.16 3.76
C TRP A 92 5.79 -8.65 5.19
N VAL A 93 5.23 -7.44 5.30
CA VAL A 93 4.93 -6.82 6.59
C VAL A 93 3.43 -6.83 6.81
N GLU A 94 3.00 -7.50 7.89
CA GLU A 94 1.60 -7.51 8.30
C GLU A 94 1.25 -6.31 9.18
N LYS A 95 0.07 -5.73 8.99
CA LYS A 95 -0.52 -4.71 9.88
C LYS A 95 -1.90 -5.15 10.32
N ALA A 96 -2.05 -5.36 11.63
CA ALA A 96 -3.32 -5.74 12.24
C ALA A 96 -4.27 -4.54 12.33
N ILE A 97 -5.53 -4.74 11.95
CA ILE A 97 -6.61 -3.74 12.08
C ILE A 97 -7.10 -3.65 13.54
N GLY A 98 -6.80 -4.67 14.35
CA GLY A 98 -7.20 -4.77 15.76
C GLY A 98 -8.58 -5.40 15.95
N LEU A 99 -9.50 -5.16 15.02
CA LEU A 99 -10.80 -5.85 14.92
C LEU A 99 -11.07 -6.25 13.48
N THR A 100 -11.90 -7.27 13.29
CA THR A 100 -12.40 -7.62 11.96
C THR A 100 -13.35 -6.55 11.44
N LYS A 101 -13.06 -6.03 10.25
CA LYS A 101 -13.83 -4.99 9.55
C LYS A 101 -14.20 -5.45 8.15
N THR A 102 -15.27 -4.90 7.60
CA THR A 102 -15.64 -5.11 6.19
C THR A 102 -14.92 -4.06 5.35
N VAL A 103 -13.77 -4.43 4.78
CA VAL A 103 -12.88 -3.52 4.03
C VAL A 103 -13.15 -3.66 2.54
N SER A 104 -13.23 -2.53 1.82
CA SER A 104 -13.42 -2.51 0.36
C SER A 104 -12.23 -1.94 -0.41
N LYS A 105 -11.42 -1.09 0.24
CA LYS A 105 -10.23 -0.49 -0.35
C LYS A 105 -9.13 -0.34 0.69
N ALA A 106 -7.90 -0.26 0.22
CA ALA A 106 -6.77 0.28 0.97
C ALA A 106 -6.17 1.41 0.14
N ARG A 107 -5.44 2.32 0.77
CA ARG A 107 -4.57 3.24 0.05
C ARG A 107 -3.24 3.36 0.76
N VAL A 108 -2.20 3.58 -0.01
CA VAL A 108 -0.83 3.72 0.49
C VAL A 108 -0.18 4.93 -0.15
N HIS A 109 0.60 5.66 0.63
CA HIS A 109 1.58 6.60 0.10
C HIS A 109 2.92 6.44 0.81
N PHE A 110 3.96 6.95 0.16
CA PHE A 110 5.30 6.96 0.72
C PHE A 110 5.61 8.37 1.26
N ASN A 111 6.00 8.43 2.53
CA ASN A 111 6.38 9.65 3.22
C ASN A 111 7.80 10.10 2.84
N ASN A 112 8.62 9.18 2.36
CA ASN A 112 9.95 9.47 1.84
C ASN A 112 10.15 8.84 0.47
N THR A 113 10.55 9.65 -0.50
CA THR A 113 10.94 9.15 -1.83
C THR A 113 12.29 9.71 -2.24
N ALA A 114 12.89 9.08 -3.24
CA ALA A 114 14.22 9.44 -3.71
C ALA A 114 14.32 10.84 -4.35
N ALA A 115 13.20 11.47 -4.72
CA ALA A 115 13.21 12.63 -5.60
C ALA A 115 13.22 13.99 -4.87
N GLU A 116 12.93 14.05 -3.57
CA GLU A 116 12.77 15.33 -2.86
C GLU A 116 13.82 15.60 -1.78
N SER A 117 14.80 14.71 -1.57
CA SER A 117 15.96 14.98 -0.69
C SER A 117 17.05 15.85 -1.35
N GLY A 118 16.67 16.82 -2.19
CA GLY A 118 17.55 17.74 -2.93
C GLY A 118 17.73 19.10 -2.26
#